data_AF-A0A9P4UI88-F1
#
_entry.id   AF-A0A9P4UI88-F1
#
_cell.length_a   1.000
_cell.length_b   1.000
_cell.length_c   1.000
_cell.angle_alpha   90.00
_cell.angle_beta   90.00
_cell.angle_gamma   90.00
#
_symmetry.space_group_name_H-M   'P 1'
#
loop_
_entity.id
_entity.type
_entity.pdbx_description
1 polymer ?
#
loop_
_entity_poly.entity_id
_entity_poly.type
_entity_poly.pdbx_seq_one_letter_code
_entity_poly.pdbx_strand_id
1 'polypeptide(L)'
;TTPVIELVSPPHAYNPSPAGKTALLHLLITHAILPSTLSTVLLSGLTSAIILFDPLHHFSISFLATTLLSHIISCFTAAGKDATTDTAKKEITLCVKQALNHVHIFRPASWHSLLATLRGMESYLFDATQHSSTHRPIHALILDDVDAF
;
A
#
# COMPACT_ATOMS: atom_id res chain seq x y z
N THR A 1 -3.48 8.90 -21.45
CA THR A 1 -4.19 7.68 -21.03
C THR A 1 -3.60 7.22 -19.71
N THR A 2 -4.42 6.89 -18.72
CA THR A 2 -3.94 6.27 -17.48
C THR A 2 -3.55 4.81 -17.78
N PRO A 3 -2.33 4.37 -17.48
CA PRO A 3 -1.93 3.00 -17.74
C PRO A 3 -2.71 2.02 -16.84
N VAL A 4 -3.14 0.90 -17.41
CA VAL A 4 -3.74 -0.23 -16.68
C VAL A 4 -2.73 -1.37 -16.71
N ILE A 5 -2.42 -1.92 -15.54
CA ILE A 5 -1.49 -3.03 -15.38
C ILE A 5 -2.26 -4.20 -14.77
N GLU A 6 -2.25 -5.33 -15.46
CA GLU A 6 -2.87 -6.57 -15.00
C GLU A 6 -1.79 -7.55 -14.54
N LEU A 7 -1.91 -8.05 -13.30
CA LEU A 7 -1.00 -9.03 -12.73
C LEU A 7 -1.69 -10.41 -12.70
N VAL A 8 -1.36 -11.26 -13.67
CA VAL A 8 -1.91 -12.63 -13.76
C VAL A 8 -0.92 -13.67 -13.26
N SER A 9 -1.44 -14.80 -12.78
CA SER A 9 -0.62 -15.98 -12.53
C SER A 9 -1.23 -17.20 -13.21
N PRO A 10 -0.40 -18.14 -13.68
CA PRO A 10 -0.92 -19.36 -14.26
C PRO A 10 -1.73 -20.18 -13.24
N PRO A 11 -2.70 -20.98 -13.70
CA PRO A 11 -3.52 -21.82 -12.82
C PRO A 11 -2.66 -22.74 -11.95
N HIS A 12 -3.10 -22.96 -10.71
CA HIS A 12 -2.42 -23.77 -9.69
C HIS A 12 -2.05 -25.21 -10.13
N ALA A 13 -2.64 -25.73 -11.21
CA ALA A 13 -2.40 -27.08 -11.72
C ALA A 13 -0.95 -27.37 -12.13
N TYR A 14 -0.13 -26.34 -12.38
CA TYR A 14 1.25 -26.51 -12.87
C TYR A 14 2.34 -25.88 -12.00
N ASN A 15 1.99 -25.10 -10.97
CA ASN A 15 2.99 -24.52 -10.07
C ASN A 15 2.37 -24.20 -8.69
N PRO A 16 2.79 -24.87 -7.60
CA PRO A 16 2.28 -24.61 -6.25
C PRO A 16 2.87 -23.34 -5.60
N SER A 17 3.79 -22.65 -6.27
CA SER A 17 4.46 -21.48 -5.71
C SER A 17 3.59 -20.21 -5.84
N PRO A 18 3.43 -19.40 -4.78
CA PRO A 18 2.82 -18.09 -4.90
C PRO A 18 3.67 -17.24 -5.85
N ALA A 19 3.10 -16.82 -6.97
CA ALA A 19 3.80 -16.15 -8.09
C ALA A 19 4.29 -14.72 -7.78
N GLY A 20 4.46 -14.37 -6.50
CA GLY A 20 4.99 -13.08 -6.07
C GLY A 20 4.04 -11.89 -6.22
N LYS A 21 2.85 -12.04 -6.81
CA LYS A 21 1.89 -10.95 -7.02
C LYS A 21 1.60 -10.17 -5.73
N THR A 22 1.25 -10.87 -4.66
CA THR A 22 0.96 -10.27 -3.36
C THR A 22 2.18 -9.54 -2.81
N ALA A 23 3.37 -10.15 -2.87
CA ALA A 23 4.60 -9.51 -2.39
C ALA A 23 4.96 -8.25 -3.20
N LEU A 24 4.82 -8.32 -4.54
CA LEU A 24 5.00 -7.18 -5.43
C LEU A 24 4.01 -6.06 -5.11
N LEU A 25 2.73 -6.41 -4.88
CA LEU A 25 1.70 -5.43 -4.52
C LEU A 25 2.05 -4.69 -3.24
N HIS A 26 2.47 -5.42 -2.20
CA HIS A 26 2.89 -4.82 -0.93
C HIS A 26 4.13 -3.94 -1.07
N LEU A 27 5.07 -4.31 -1.95
CA LEU A 27 6.24 -3.49 -2.26
C LEU A 27 5.86 -2.21 -3.02
N LEU A 28 4.97 -2.29 -4.01
CA LEU A 28 4.46 -1.12 -4.73
C LEU A 28 3.74 -0.16 -3.79
N ILE A 29 2.87 -0.69 -2.93
CA ILE A 29 2.18 0.11 -1.91
C ILE A 29 3.20 0.75 -0.96
N THR A 30 4.20 0.00 -0.50
CA THR A 30 5.28 0.49 0.36
C THR A 30 5.97 1.71 -0.25
N HIS A 31 6.38 1.64 -1.51
CA HIS A 31 7.00 2.78 -2.20
C HIS A 31 6.03 3.95 -2.40
N ALA A 32 4.74 3.69 -2.66
CA ALA A 32 3.76 4.74 -2.83
C ALA A 32 3.55 5.58 -1.56
N ILE A 33 3.40 4.92 -0.41
CA ILE A 33 2.94 5.59 0.83
C ILE A 33 4.06 6.15 1.71
N LEU A 34 5.28 5.63 1.58
CA LEU A 34 6.43 6.13 2.33
C LEU A 34 6.81 7.57 1.91
N PRO A 35 7.36 8.37 2.84
CA PRO A 35 8.00 9.62 2.47
C PRO A 35 9.26 9.37 1.65
N SER A 36 9.73 10.37 0.92
CA SER A 36 10.98 10.29 0.15
C SER A 36 12.21 10.07 1.06
N THR A 37 12.17 10.63 2.27
CA THR A 37 13.27 10.55 3.24
C THR A 37 12.75 10.38 4.68
N LEU A 38 13.54 9.73 5.53
CA LEU A 38 13.35 9.68 6.98
C LEU A 38 14.69 9.91 7.68
N SER A 39 14.78 10.92 8.56
CA SER A 39 16.00 11.23 9.32
C SER A 39 17.24 11.30 8.43
N THR A 40 17.13 12.00 7.30
CA THR A 40 18.12 12.14 6.20
C THR A 40 18.53 10.86 5.46
N VAL A 41 17.88 9.73 5.73
CA VAL A 41 17.98 8.50 4.92
C VAL A 41 17.00 8.59 3.76
N LEU A 42 17.46 8.31 2.54
CA LEU A 42 16.61 8.21 1.37
C LEU A 42 15.82 6.89 1.41
N LEU A 43 14.49 6.97 1.40
CA LEU A 43 13.60 5.82 1.35
C LEU A 43 13.05 5.56 -0.05
N SER A 44 13.19 6.54 -0.96
CA SER A 44 12.63 6.49 -2.32
C SER A 44 11.11 6.26 -2.32
N GLY A 45 10.41 6.83 -1.34
CA GLY A 45 8.96 6.86 -1.27
C GLY A 45 8.35 8.03 -2.04
N LEU A 46 7.08 7.90 -2.42
CA LEU A 46 6.37 8.85 -3.28
C LEU A 46 5.40 9.77 -2.52
N THR A 47 5.29 9.65 -1.19
CA THR A 47 4.40 10.47 -0.35
C THR A 47 2.97 10.56 -0.89
N SER A 48 2.48 9.45 -1.43
CA SER A 48 1.18 9.33 -2.08
C SER A 48 0.22 8.52 -1.20
N ALA A 49 -1.03 8.38 -1.65
CA ALA A 49 -2.01 7.46 -1.08
C ALA A 49 -2.41 6.39 -2.10
N ILE A 50 -2.91 5.27 -1.59
CA ILE A 50 -3.37 4.11 -2.36
C ILE A 50 -4.85 3.86 -2.06
N ILE A 51 -5.59 3.54 -3.11
CA ILE A 51 -6.95 3.00 -3.00
C ILE A 51 -6.89 1.51 -3.37
N LEU A 52 -7.37 0.65 -2.48
CA LEU A 52 -7.38 -0.80 -2.67
C LEU A 52 -8.82 -1.32 -2.52
N PHE A 53 -9.24 -2.14 -3.47
CA PHE A 53 -10.45 -2.95 -3.38
C PHE A 53 -10.05 -4.40 -3.12
N ASP A 54 -10.53 -4.92 -2.00
CA ASP A 54 -10.19 -6.24 -1.45
C ASP A 54 -11.48 -7.00 -1.14
N PRO A 55 -12.21 -7.49 -2.16
CA PRO A 55 -13.52 -8.13 -1.99
C PRO A 55 -13.43 -9.43 -1.18
N LEU A 56 -12.30 -10.14 -1.23
CA LEU A 56 -12.09 -11.45 -0.59
C LEU A 56 -11.32 -11.37 0.73
N HIS A 57 -11.01 -10.17 1.23
CA HIS A 57 -10.28 -9.98 2.50
C HIS A 57 -8.87 -10.62 2.50
N HIS A 58 -8.22 -10.70 1.34
CA HIS A 58 -6.89 -11.30 1.18
C HIS A 58 -5.76 -10.33 1.55
N PHE A 59 -6.02 -9.02 1.52
CA PHE A 59 -4.98 -8.03 1.80
C PHE A 59 -4.58 -8.00 3.29
N SER A 60 -3.28 -8.17 3.55
CA SER A 60 -2.73 -8.24 4.91
C SER A 60 -2.00 -6.97 5.31
N ILE A 61 -2.64 -6.17 6.17
CA ILE A 61 -2.03 -4.96 6.75
C ILE A 61 -0.78 -5.31 7.56
N SER A 62 -0.79 -6.44 8.28
CA SER A 62 0.37 -6.92 9.04
C SER A 62 1.56 -7.25 8.14
N PHE A 63 1.29 -7.85 6.98
CA PHE A 63 2.33 -8.09 5.99
C PHE A 63 2.86 -6.78 5.41
N LEU A 64 1.98 -5.81 5.10
CA LEU A 64 2.40 -4.48 4.64
C LEU A 64 3.27 -3.75 5.67
N ALA A 65 2.88 -3.76 6.95
CA ALA A 65 3.67 -3.17 8.03
C ALA A 65 5.06 -3.79 8.13
N THR A 66 5.15 -5.11 7.90
CA THR A 66 6.43 -5.83 7.86
C THR A 66 7.25 -5.40 6.64
N THR A 67 6.65 -5.31 5.46
CA THR A 67 7.34 -4.85 4.24
C THR A 67 7.86 -3.42 4.39
N LEU A 68 7.05 -2.49 4.94
CA LEU A 68 7.46 -1.12 5.25
C LEU A 68 8.68 -1.10 6.18
N LEU A 69 8.61 -1.85 7.28
CA LEU A 69 9.67 -1.93 8.27
C LEU A 69 10.96 -2.48 7.66
N SER A 70 10.88 -3.61 6.95
CA SER A 70 12.02 -4.24 6.28
C SER A 70 12.66 -3.30 5.25
N HIS A 71 11.85 -2.58 4.47
CA HIS A 71 12.34 -1.59 3.50
C HIS A 71 13.08 -0.45 4.18
N ILE A 72 12.50 0.16 5.22
CA ILE A 72 13.14 1.26 5.95
C ILE A 72 14.45 0.81 6.60
N ILE A 73 14.49 -0.36 7.25
CA ILE A 73 15.71 -0.92 7.86
C ILE A 73 16.79 -1.16 6.80
N SER A 74 16.40 -1.67 5.62
CA SER A 74 17.32 -1.85 4.51
C SER A 74 17.93 -0.53 4.05
N CYS A 75 17.12 0.53 3.90
CA CYS A 75 17.60 1.87 3.56
C CYS A 75 18.54 2.45 4.63
N PHE A 76 18.23 2.26 5.92
CA PHE A 76 19.10 2.70 7.02
C PHE A 76 20.45 1.99 6.98
N THR A 77 20.44 0.67 6.81
CA THR A 77 21.66 -0.15 6.69
C THR A 77 22.50 0.31 5.49
N ALA A 78 21.87 0.52 4.33
CA ALA A 78 22.54 0.99 3.12
C ALA A 78 23.15 2.40 3.29
N ALA A 79 22.52 3.25 4.11
CA ALA A 79 23.03 4.58 4.46
C ALA A 79 24.05 4.57 5.61
N GLY A 80 24.46 3.40 6.11
CA GLY A 80 25.40 3.27 7.23
C GLY A 80 24.84 3.76 8.57
N LYS A 81 23.51 3.78 8.73
CA LYS A 81 22.83 4.22 9.96
C LYS A 81 22.30 3.04 10.76
N ASP A 82 22.37 3.18 12.08
CA ASP A 82 21.88 2.17 13.01
C ASP A 82 20.37 2.32 13.29
N ALA A 83 19.57 1.44 12.68
CA ALA A 83 18.14 1.34 12.90
C ALA A 83 17.76 0.75 14.28
N THR A 84 18.73 0.24 15.05
CA THR A 84 18.47 -0.41 16.35
C THR A 84 18.48 0.55 17.54
N THR A 85 18.94 1.79 17.34
CA THR A 85 18.86 2.86 18.35
C THR A 85 17.41 3.12 18.75
N ASP A 86 17.17 3.46 20.02
CA ASP A 86 15.81 3.70 20.52
C ASP A 86 15.13 4.89 19.84
N THR A 87 15.91 5.89 19.43
CA THR A 87 15.43 7.04 18.65
C THR A 87 14.99 6.58 17.26
N ALA A 88 15.83 5.85 16.52
CA ALA A 88 15.47 5.34 15.20
C ALA A 88 14.26 4.39 15.27
N LYS A 89 14.20 3.48 16.25
CA LYS A 89 13.04 2.60 16.43
C LYS A 89 11.74 3.37 16.58
N LYS A 90 11.73 4.43 17.39
CA LYS A 90 10.54 5.30 17.59
C LYS A 90 10.15 6.02 16.30
N GLU A 91 11.13 6.60 15.60
CA GLU A 91 10.92 7.31 14.34
C GLU A 91 10.39 6.39 13.23
N ILE A 92 11.01 5.21 13.06
CA ILE A 92 10.59 4.20 12.10
C ILE A 92 9.18 3.72 12.42
N THR A 93 8.89 3.42 13.69
CA THR A 93 7.54 2.99 14.12
C THR A 93 6.50 4.05 13.83
N LEU A 94 6.81 5.33 14.09
CA LEU A 94 5.93 6.44 13.80
C LEU A 94 5.71 6.59 12.29
N CYS A 95 6.77 6.50 11.50
CA CYS A 95 6.73 6.56 10.03
C CYS A 95 5.83 5.45 9.46
N VAL A 96 5.99 4.20 9.91
CA VAL A 96 5.14 3.08 9.49
C VAL A 96 3.67 3.35 9.81
N LYS A 97 3.36 3.79 11.04
CA LYS A 97 1.97 4.12 11.44
C LYS A 97 1.38 5.24 10.57
N GLN A 98 2.15 6.29 10.31
CA GLN A 98 1.71 7.40 9.48
C GLN A 98 1.50 6.97 8.02
N ALA A 99 2.43 6.19 7.47
CA ALA A 99 2.35 5.68 6.11
C ALA A 99 1.11 4.80 5.91
N LEU A 100 0.79 3.92 6.87
CA LEU A 100 -0.38 3.05 6.81
C LEU A 100 -1.72 3.80 6.76
N ASN A 101 -1.80 5.03 7.29
CA ASN A 101 -3.02 5.85 7.18
C ASN A 101 -3.34 6.27 5.74
N HIS A 102 -2.41 6.08 4.81
CA HIS A 102 -2.54 6.45 3.40
C HIS A 102 -2.89 5.26 2.49
N VAL A 103 -3.33 4.15 3.08
CA VAL A 103 -3.91 3.02 2.35
C VAL A 103 -5.41 2.95 2.66
N HIS A 104 -6.23 3.28 1.66
CA HIS A 104 -7.69 3.27 1.75
C HIS A 104 -8.20 1.93 1.21
N ILE A 105 -8.72 1.08 2.10
CA ILE A 105 -9.16 -0.28 1.75
C ILE A 105 -10.69 -0.33 1.75
N PHE A 106 -11.26 -0.70 0.60
CA PHE A 106 -12.67 -0.94 0.40
C PHE A 106 -12.92 -2.43 0.15
N ARG A 107 -14.02 -2.96 0.66
CA ARG A 107 -14.37 -4.38 0.52
C ARG A 107 -15.79 -4.57 -0.02
N PRO A 108 -16.04 -4.19 -1.28
CA PRO A 108 -17.35 -4.38 -1.89
C PRO A 108 -17.61 -5.88 -2.10
N ALA A 109 -18.77 -6.36 -1.68
CA ALA A 109 -19.14 -7.79 -1.75
C ALA A 109 -19.86 -8.20 -3.04
N SER A 110 -20.05 -7.27 -3.99
CA SER A 110 -20.70 -7.52 -5.27
C SER A 110 -20.36 -6.44 -6.29
N TRP A 111 -20.60 -6.72 -7.57
CA TRP A 111 -20.41 -5.74 -8.65
C TRP A 111 -21.17 -4.43 -8.42
N HIS A 112 -22.41 -4.52 -7.93
CA HIS A 112 -23.23 -3.35 -7.60
C HIS A 112 -22.60 -2.52 -6.47
N SER A 113 -22.06 -3.18 -5.45
CA SER A 113 -21.38 -2.51 -4.34
C SER A 113 -20.06 -1.87 -4.78
N LEU A 114 -19.31 -2.50 -5.69
CA LEU A 114 -18.10 -1.92 -6.28
C LEU A 114 -18.43 -0.64 -7.06
N LEU A 115 -19.44 -0.68 -7.93
CA LEU A 115 -19.90 0.49 -8.68
C LEU A 115 -20.40 1.61 -7.77
N ALA A 116 -21.15 1.27 -6.71
CA ALA A 116 -21.58 2.24 -5.72
C ALA A 116 -20.38 2.90 -5.00
N THR A 117 -19.37 2.10 -4.64
CA THR A 117 -18.14 2.60 -4.02
C THR A 117 -17.36 3.52 -4.95
N LEU A 118 -17.21 3.16 -6.23
CA LEU A 118 -16.57 3.98 -7.24
C LEU A 118 -17.30 5.32 -7.45
N ARG A 119 -18.64 5.31 -7.45
CA ARG A 119 -19.46 6.53 -7.55
C ARG A 119 -19.33 7.44 -6.33
N GLY A 120 -19.19 6.87 -5.13
CA GLY A 120 -18.99 7.63 -3.89
C GLY A 120 -17.54 8.06 -3.64
N MET A 121 -16.60 7.61 -4.47
CA MET A 121 -15.16 7.81 -4.27
C MET A 121 -14.79 9.29 -4.21
N GLU A 122 -15.36 10.11 -5.09
CA GLU A 122 -15.08 11.55 -5.15
C GLU A 122 -15.40 12.22 -3.81
N SER A 123 -16.60 11.96 -3.27
CA SER A 123 -17.03 12.49 -1.97
C SER A 123 -16.13 12.03 -0.84
N TYR A 124 -15.66 10.77 -0.86
CA TYR A 124 -14.72 10.26 0.13
C TYR A 124 -13.36 10.95 0.03
N LEU A 125 -12.78 11.01 -1.17
CA LEU A 125 -11.42 11.51 -1.41
C LEU A 125 -11.26 13.01 -1.12
N PHE A 126 -12.33 13.80 -1.28
CA PHE A 126 -12.34 15.23 -1.04
C PHE A 126 -12.88 15.62 0.34
N ASP A 127 -13.26 14.65 1.19
CA ASP A 127 -13.69 14.91 2.56
C ASP A 127 -12.55 14.68 3.57
N ALA A 128 -11.93 15.78 3.99
CA ALA A 128 -10.85 15.78 4.99
C ALA A 128 -11.29 15.27 6.38
N THR A 129 -12.58 15.12 6.63
CA THR A 129 -13.09 14.54 7.88
C THR A 129 -13.08 13.00 7.85
N GLN A 130 -13.05 12.38 6.66
CA GLN A 130 -13.02 10.92 6.51
C GLN A 130 -11.60 10.35 6.60
N HIS A 131 -10.59 11.12 6.18
CA HIS A 131 -9.22 10.66 6.17
C HIS A 131 -8.17 11.79 6.11
N SER A 132 -6.93 11.45 6.47
CA SER A 132 -5.80 12.40 6.48
C SER A 132 -5.03 12.51 5.16
N SER A 133 -5.42 11.78 4.11
CA SER A 133 -4.71 11.73 2.81
C SER A 133 -5.05 12.85 1.82
N THR A 134 -5.93 13.80 2.14
CA THR A 134 -6.43 14.82 1.18
C THR A 134 -5.33 15.70 0.56
N HIS A 135 -4.18 15.81 1.22
CA HIS A 135 -3.01 16.56 0.76
C HIS A 135 -2.06 15.73 -0.12
N ARG A 136 -2.34 14.45 -0.35
CA ARG A 136 -1.49 13.53 -1.11
C ARG A 136 -2.12 13.17 -2.45
N PRO A 137 -1.32 13.02 -3.52
CA PRO A 137 -1.82 12.45 -4.76
C PRO A 137 -2.18 10.97 -4.56
N ILE A 138 -3.19 10.49 -5.29
CA ILE A 138 -3.47 9.06 -5.39
C ILE A 138 -2.49 8.45 -6.40
N HIS A 139 -1.65 7.52 -5.93
CA HIS A 139 -0.66 6.87 -6.79
C HIS A 139 -1.29 5.81 -7.67
N ALA A 140 -2.15 4.98 -7.09
CA ALA A 140 -2.81 3.89 -7.79
C ALA A 140 -4.16 3.56 -7.15
N LEU A 141 -5.04 3.05 -8.01
CA LEU A 141 -6.25 2.33 -7.65
C LEU A 141 -6.01 0.87 -7.98
N ILE A 142 -6.14 0.00 -6.98
CA ILE A 142 -5.83 -1.42 -7.08
C ILE A 142 -7.14 -2.18 -6.88
N LEU A 143 -7.48 -3.04 -7.82
CA LEU A 143 -8.57 -4.00 -7.70
C LEU A 143 -7.96 -5.38 -7.59
N ASP A 144 -8.03 -5.97 -6.40
CA ASP A 144 -7.56 -7.34 -6.17
C ASP A 144 -8.67 -8.33 -6.49
N ASP A 145 -8.29 -9.48 -7.06
CA ASP A 145 -9.19 -10.57 -7.44
C ASP A 145 -10.47 -10.12 -8.19
N VAL A 146 -10.31 -9.58 -9.40
CA VAL A 146 -11.43 -9.12 -10.27
C VAL A 146 -12.49 -10.21 -10.49
N ASP A 147 -12.07 -11.48 -10.54
CA ASP A 147 -12.96 -12.64 -10.74
C ASP A 147 -13.89 -12.91 -9.53
N ALA A 148 -13.74 -12.18 -8.43
CA ALA A 148 -14.57 -12.31 -7.23
C ALA A 148 -15.99 -11.71 -7.37
N PHE A 149 -16.29 -11.01 -8.47
CA PHE A 149 -17.53 -10.26 -8.66
C PHE A 149 -18.58 -10.95 -9.53
#